data_AF-A0A5K0WKU5-F1
#
_entry.id   AF-A0A5K0WKU5-F1
#
_cell.length_a   1.000
_cell.length_b   1.000
_cell.length_c   1.000
_cell.angle_alpha   90.00
_cell.angle_beta   90.00
_cell.angle_gamma   90.00
#
_symmetry.space_group_name_H-M   'P 1'
#
loop_
_entity.id
_entity.type
_entity.pdbx_description
1 polymer ?
#
loop_
_entity_poly.entity_id
_entity_poly.type
_entity_poly.pdbx_seq_one_letter_code
_entity_poly.pdbx_strand_id
1 'polypeptide(L)'
;SRAIAVSIEYRLAPEHHAPTCQHDCWAAFQWVARQTRPGTEPWITNHADLSHIVVAGNSVGANLVHHVAMRAGGASAVHGSGPPVEDPVKILGTLLV
;
A
#
# COMPACT_ATOMS: atom_id res chain seq x y z
N SER A 1 8.93 7.75 18.61
CA SER A 1 7.81 7.79 17.64
C SER A 1 6.90 6.61 17.91
N ARG A 2 5.58 6.77 17.78
CA ARG A 2 4.60 5.68 17.84
C ARG A 2 3.94 5.61 16.45
N ALA A 3 3.73 4.40 15.94
CA ALA A 3 3.11 4.17 14.65
C ALA A 3 2.20 2.96 14.73
N ILE A 4 1.20 2.93 13.86
CA ILE A 4 0.43 1.74 13.57
C ILE A 4 1.10 1.01 12.40
N ALA A 5 1.28 -0.30 12.53
CA ALA A 5 1.82 -1.13 11.47
C ALA A 5 0.74 -2.05 10.90
N VAL A 6 0.64 -2.10 9.57
CA VAL A 6 -0.20 -3.04 8.84
C VAL A 6 0.73 -3.95 8.04
N SER A 7 0.92 -5.18 8.50
CA SER A 7 1.70 -6.18 7.78
C SER A 7 0.82 -6.88 6.75
N ILE A 8 1.28 -6.94 5.50
CA ILE A 8 0.48 -7.47 4.39
C ILE A 8 0.88 -8.92 4.16
N GLU A 9 -0.05 -9.83 4.40
CA GLU A 9 0.07 -11.24 4.00
C GLU A 9 -0.34 -11.37 2.53
N TYR A 10 0.60 -11.09 1.63
CA TYR A 10 0.38 -11.20 0.19
C TYR A 10 0.61 -12.63 -0.30
N ARG A 11 -0.05 -12.99 -1.41
CA ARG A 11 0.11 -14.31 -2.02
C ARG A 11 1.51 -14.52 -2.60
N LEU A 12 2.04 -15.73 -2.41
CA LEU A 12 3.41 -16.10 -2.78
C LEU A 12 3.46 -16.93 -4.07
N ALA A 13 4.60 -16.84 -4.75
CA ALA A 13 4.96 -17.77 -5.81
C ALA A 13 5.53 -19.07 -5.19
N PRO A 14 5.42 -20.22 -5.88
CA PRO A 14 4.94 -20.39 -7.27
C PRO A 14 3.42 -20.44 -7.45
N GLU A 15 2.63 -20.62 -6.40
CA GLU A 15 1.17 -20.81 -6.48
C GLU A 15 0.48 -19.59 -7.12
N HIS A 16 1.03 -18.40 -6.86
CA HIS A 16 0.57 -17.14 -7.41
C HIS A 16 1.75 -16.35 -7.99
N HIS A 17 1.99 -16.52 -9.28
CA HIS A 17 3.03 -15.80 -10.02
C HIS A 17 2.82 -14.28 -10.02
N ALA A 18 3.89 -13.54 -10.31
CA ALA A 18 3.78 -12.10 -10.58
C ALA A 18 2.76 -11.84 -11.71
N PRO A 19 1.92 -10.77 -11.61
CA PRO A 19 2.00 -9.66 -10.66
C PRO A 19 1.10 -9.78 -9.41
N THR A 20 0.75 -10.99 -8.94
CA THR A 20 -0.26 -11.15 -7.88
C THR A 20 0.11 -10.46 -6.56
N CYS A 21 1.35 -10.61 -6.09
CA CYS A 21 1.80 -9.97 -4.85
C CYS A 21 1.77 -8.43 -4.94
N GLN A 22 2.09 -7.84 -6.10
CA GLN A 22 1.95 -6.39 -6.33
C GLN A 22 0.48 -5.95 -6.21
N HIS A 23 -0.46 -6.74 -6.75
CA HIS A 23 -1.88 -6.45 -6.66
C HIS A 23 -2.41 -6.52 -5.22
N ASP A 24 -1.98 -7.51 -4.45
CA ASP A 24 -2.37 -7.66 -3.04
C ASP A 24 -1.86 -6.49 -2.20
N CYS A 25 -0.59 -6.12 -2.36
CA CYS A 25 -0.03 -4.96 -1.67
C CYS A 25 -0.72 -3.64 -2.06
N TRP A 26 -1.07 -3.49 -3.34
CA TRP A 26 -1.82 -2.32 -3.80
C TRP A 26 -3.25 -2.27 -3.24
N ALA A 27 -3.94 -3.41 -3.20
CA ALA A 27 -5.27 -3.52 -2.61
C ALA A 27 -5.24 -3.18 -1.12
N ALA A 28 -4.26 -3.70 -0.37
CA ALA A 28 -4.07 -3.40 1.04
C ALA A 28 -3.76 -1.91 1.29
N PHE A 29 -2.89 -1.31 0.47
CA PHE A 29 -2.63 0.14 0.55
C PHE A 29 -3.90 0.97 0.34
N GLN A 30 -4.69 0.64 -0.69
CA GLN A 30 -5.97 1.32 -0.93
C GLN A 30 -6.97 1.11 0.20
N TRP A 31 -6.97 -0.08 0.83
CA TRP A 31 -7.81 -0.35 1.99
C TRP A 31 -7.44 0.57 3.15
N VAL A 32 -6.14 0.74 3.47
CA VAL A 32 -5.67 1.69 4.51
C VAL A 32 -6.04 3.13 4.14
N ALA A 33 -5.81 3.53 2.89
CA ALA A 33 -6.11 4.88 2.41
C ALA A 33 -7.61 5.24 2.50
N ARG A 34 -8.50 4.24 2.40
CA ARG A 34 -9.95 4.43 2.46
C ARG A 34 -10.51 4.42 3.87
N GLN A 35 -9.67 4.33 4.90
CA GLN A 35 -10.09 4.38 6.31
C GLN A 35 -10.56 5.78 6.78
N THR A 36 -11.05 6.61 5.86
CA THR A 36 -11.76 7.87 6.12
C THR A 36 -13.24 7.80 5.74
N ARG A 37 -13.71 6.69 5.16
CA ARG A 37 -15.06 6.47 4.62
C ARG A 37 -15.92 5.60 5.57
N PRO A 38 -17.25 5.46 5.35
CA PRO A 38 -18.07 4.56 6.18
C PRO A 38 -17.58 3.10 6.12
N GLY A 39 -17.66 2.37 7.24
CA GLY A 39 -17.18 0.99 7.35
C GLY A 39 -15.70 0.85 7.72
N THR A 40 -15.16 1.85 8.42
CA THR A 40 -13.76 1.90 8.88
C THR A 40 -13.45 1.03 10.08
N GLU A 41 -12.17 0.67 10.18
CA GLU A 41 -11.55 0.07 11.37
C GLU A 41 -11.32 1.11 12.48
N PRO A 42 -11.98 0.99 13.65
CA PRO A 42 -11.86 1.96 14.73
C PRO A 42 -10.43 2.14 15.24
N TRP A 43 -9.60 1.09 15.21
CA TRP A 43 -8.22 1.18 15.66
C TRP A 43 -7.33 1.97 14.70
N ILE A 44 -7.72 2.11 13.43
CA ILE A 44 -7.02 2.98 12.48
C ILE A 44 -7.56 4.40 12.63
N THR A 45 -8.87 4.61 12.58
CA THR A 45 -9.45 5.96 12.63
C THR A 45 -9.19 6.70 13.94
N ASN A 46 -9.11 5.99 15.07
CA ASN A 46 -8.90 6.60 16.37
C ASN A 46 -7.42 6.87 16.71
N HIS A 47 -6.47 6.27 15.96
CA HIS A 47 -5.06 6.26 16.37
C HIS A 47 -4.06 6.55 15.25
N ALA A 48 -4.43 6.42 13.97
CA ALA A 48 -3.53 6.68 12.84
C ALA A 48 -3.76 8.08 12.28
N ASP A 49 -2.67 8.74 11.90
CA ASP A 49 -2.71 9.93 11.06
C ASP A 49 -2.46 9.53 9.60
N LEU A 50 -3.54 9.45 8.81
CA LEU A 50 -3.48 9.05 7.40
C LEU A 50 -2.89 10.13 6.48
N SER A 51 -2.60 11.33 7.00
CA SER A 51 -1.72 12.29 6.30
C SER A 51 -0.24 11.89 6.38
N HIS A 52 0.10 10.96 7.27
CA HIS A 52 1.44 10.44 7.51
C HIS A 52 1.56 8.94 7.24
N ILE A 53 1.51 8.54 5.97
CA ILE A 53 1.68 7.14 5.56
C ILE A 53 3.11 6.89 5.07
N VAL A 54 3.73 5.84 5.60
CA VAL A 54 5.02 5.30 5.18
C VAL A 54 4.81 3.86 4.72
N VAL A 55 5.39 3.50 3.58
CA VAL A 55 5.41 2.11 3.09
C VAL A 55 6.81 1.54 3.24
N ALA A 56 6.92 0.32 3.76
CA ALA A 56 8.20 -0.28 4.15
C ALA A 56 8.31 -1.73 3.68
N GLY A 57 9.52 -2.15 3.32
CA GLY A 57 9.79 -3.49 2.79
C GLY A 57 11.28 -3.81 2.74
N ASN A 58 11.62 -5.08 2.89
CA ASN A 58 12.99 -5.59 2.84
C ASN A 58 13.13 -6.58 1.67
N SER A 59 14.26 -6.57 0.96
CA SER A 59 14.54 -7.50 -0.15
C SER A 59 13.42 -7.49 -1.21
N VAL A 60 12.74 -8.61 -1.47
CA VAL A 60 11.57 -8.67 -2.39
C VAL A 60 10.48 -7.69 -1.99
N GLY A 61 10.28 -7.45 -0.69
CA GLY A 61 9.34 -6.46 -0.18
C GLY A 61 9.69 -5.03 -0.59
N ALA A 62 10.97 -4.71 -0.77
CA ALA A 62 11.40 -3.39 -1.25
C ALA A 62 10.94 -3.13 -2.69
N ASN A 63 10.95 -4.17 -3.55
CA ASN A 63 10.37 -4.09 -4.89
C ASN A 63 8.86 -3.83 -4.84
N LEU A 64 8.13 -4.52 -3.96
CA LEU A 64 6.68 -4.29 -3.79
C LEU A 64 6.37 -2.87 -3.32
N VAL A 65 7.14 -2.33 -2.36
CA VAL A 65 7.04 -0.94 -1.92
C VAL A 65 7.27 0.04 -3.06
N HIS A 66 8.29 -0.20 -3.90
CA HIS A 66 8.53 0.63 -5.08
C HIS A 66 7.31 0.66 -6.01
N HIS A 67 6.71 -0.50 -6.31
CA HIS A 67 5.51 -0.58 -7.14
C HIS A 67 4.32 0.18 -6.54
N VAL A 68 4.08 0.04 -5.24
CA VAL A 68 3.00 0.77 -4.53
C VAL A 68 3.25 2.28 -4.57
N ALA A 69 4.48 2.72 -4.27
CA ALA A 69 4.83 4.13 -4.24
C ALA A 69 4.71 4.80 -5.62
N MET A 70 5.19 4.14 -6.66
CA MET A 70 5.06 4.63 -8.04
C MET A 70 3.59 4.77 -8.43
N ARG A 71 2.77 3.76 -8.13
CA ARG A 71 1.34 3.78 -8.46
C ARG A 71 0.57 4.84 -7.67
N ALA A 72 0.91 5.05 -6.40
CA ALA A 72 0.32 6.13 -5.57
C ALA A 72 0.72 7.53 -6.07
N GLY A 73 1.94 7.69 -6.58
CA GLY A 73 2.43 8.93 -7.18
C GLY A 73 1.86 9.24 -8.57
N GLY A 74 0.90 8.44 -9.07
CA GLY A 74 0.31 8.63 -10.39
C GLY A 74 1.17 8.15 -11.56
N ALA A 75 2.32 7.50 -11.29
CA ALA A 75 3.05 6.81 -12.33
C ALA A 75 2.26 5.55 -12.70
N SER A 76 1.63 5.59 -13.89
CA SER A 76 0.96 4.42 -14.45
C SER A 76 2.02 3.35 -14.71
N ALA A 77 2.05 2.32 -13.88
CA ALA A 77 2.82 1.13 -14.16
C ALA A 77 2.22 0.51 -15.42
N VAL A 78 2.89 0.72 -16.55
CA VAL A 78 2.53 0.19 -17.85
C VAL A 78 2.25 -1.31 -17.69
N HIS A 79 1.03 -1.72 -18.07
CA HIS A 79 0.37 -3.04 -17.98
C HIS A 79 -0.67 -3.20 -16.86
N GLY A 80 -1.90 -2.74 -17.15
CA GLY A 80 -3.13 -3.36 -16.61
C GLY A 80 -3.62 -2.90 -15.25
N SER A 81 -3.14 -1.77 -14.72
CA SER A 81 -3.57 -1.25 -13.43
C SER A 81 -5.01 -0.72 -13.50
N GLY A 82 -5.93 -1.38 -12.78
CA GLY A 82 -7.27 -0.86 -12.48
C GLY A 82 -7.28 0.58 -11.93
N PRO A 83 -8.48 1.16 -11.70
CA PRO A 83 -8.71 2.60 -11.70
C PRO A 83 -7.72 3.38 -10.83
N PRO A 84 -7.33 4.60 -11.25
CA PRO A 84 -6.49 5.48 -10.45
C PRO A 84 -7.10 5.68 -9.06
N VAL A 85 -6.25 5.94 -8.06
CA VAL A 85 -6.76 6.32 -6.74
C VAL A 85 -7.51 7.64 -6.90
N GLU A 86 -8.80 7.64 -6.53
CA GLU A 86 -9.68 8.81 -6.67
C GLU A 86 -9.27 9.98 -5.75
N ASP A 87 -8.47 9.71 -4.71
CA ASP A 87 -7.87 10.70 -3.82
C ASP A 87 -6.35 10.43 -3.69
N PRO A 88 -5.45 11.34 -4.11
CA PRO A 88 -4.02 11.11 -3.99
C PRO A 88 -3.61 11.06 -2.52
N VAL A 89 -3.28 9.85 -2.05
CA VAL A 89 -2.74 9.64 -0.71
C VAL A 89 -1.26 9.96 -0.73
N LYS A 90 -0.85 10.92 0.09
CA LYS A 90 0.54 11.34 0.17
C LYS A 90 1.37 10.32 0.95
N ILE A 91 2.24 9.60 0.25
CA ILE A 91 3.29 8.81 0.89
C ILE A 91 4.38 9.77 1.36
N LEU A 92 4.66 9.78 2.66
CA LEU A 92 5.69 10.64 3.25
C LEU A 92 7.09 10.05 3.19
N GLY A 93 7.21 8.74 2.97
CA GLY A 93 8.50 8.08 2.79
C GLY A 93 8.35 6.63 2.40
N THR A 94 9.42 6.09 1.81
CA THR A 94 9.63 4.66 1.59
C THR A 94 10.79 4.20 2.48
N LEU A 95 10.61 3.09 3.19
CA LEU A 95 11.71 2.43 3.89
C LEU A 95 12.05 1.13 3.15
N LEU A 96 13.21 1.12 2.51
CA LEU A 96 13.74 -0.04 1.81
C LEU A 96 14.93 -0.54 2.63
N VAL A 97 14.82 -1.77 3.15
CA VAL A 97 15.90 -2.45 3.86
C VAL A 97 16.54 -3.50 2.95
#